data_AF-A0A3L8D6Y5-F1
#
_entry.id   AF-A0A3L8D6Y5-F1
#
_cell.length_a   1.000
_cell.length_b   1.000
_cell.length_c   1.000
_cell.angle_alpha   90.00
_cell.angle_beta   90.00
_cell.angle_gamma   90.00
#
_symmetry.space_group_name_H-M   'P 1'
#
loop_
_entity.id
_entity.type
_entity.pdbx_description
1 polymer ?
#
loop_
_entity_poly.entity_id
_entity_poly.type
_entity_poly.pdbx_seq_one_letter_code
_entity_poly.pdbx_strand_id
1 'polypeptide(L)'
;MRKCGKQSTCKCSDKKQQDLYTLPHENFLYIEGKFTVQNRLDGTILRLGNNCVAFMFDEIRYELDGVEIDRNRNVGITSTLKNYTTLSPNRALILTNGGWDIAYQRVVEGDFNFCMPLNMLLGFCEDYKRVMINARHELILIRLRNDNNCV
;
A
#
# COMPACT_ATOMS: atom_id res chain seq x y z
N MET A 1 9.94 9.17 7.03
CA MET A 1 8.46 9.21 6.95
C MET A 1 8.01 10.66 6.80
N ARG A 2 7.47 11.06 5.64
CA ARG A 2 6.81 12.37 5.48
C ARG A 2 5.32 12.17 5.76
N LYS A 3 4.74 12.96 6.67
CA LYS A 3 3.29 12.90 6.99
C LYS A 3 2.49 13.41 5.77
N CYS A 4 1.53 12.61 5.32
CA CYS A 4 0.61 12.98 4.24
C CYS A 4 -0.75 13.38 4.82
N GLY A 5 -1.23 14.58 4.48
CA GLY A 5 -2.53 15.10 4.89
C GLY A 5 -3.69 14.62 4.00
N LYS A 6 -4.88 15.20 4.22
CA LYS A 6 -6.04 15.00 3.34
C LYS A 6 -5.72 15.68 1.99
N GLN A 7 -5.73 14.92 0.90
CA GLN A 7 -5.38 15.36 -0.48
C GLN A 7 -3.90 15.72 -0.72
N SER A 8 -2.97 14.99 -0.13
CA SER A 8 -1.53 15.21 -0.38
C SER A 8 -0.95 14.14 -1.28
N THR A 9 -0.12 14.57 -2.24
CA THR A 9 0.85 13.71 -2.90
C THR A 9 1.96 13.37 -1.91
N CYS A 10 2.18 12.08 -1.65
CA CYS A 10 3.29 11.60 -0.86
C CYS A 10 4.40 11.18 -1.80
N LYS A 11 5.57 11.79 -1.66
CA LYS A 11 6.79 11.31 -2.31
C LYS A 11 7.68 10.65 -1.27
N CYS A 12 7.82 9.34 -1.38
CA CYS A 12 8.73 8.52 -0.59
C CYS A 12 9.98 8.28 -1.44
N SER A 13 11.11 8.82 -1.01
CA SER A 13 12.40 8.55 -1.63
C SER A 13 13.25 7.84 -0.60
N ASP A 14 13.95 6.78 -1.01
CA ASP A 14 14.95 6.16 -0.14
C ASP A 14 16.06 7.19 0.15
N LYS A 15 16.58 7.18 1.39
CA LYS A 15 17.71 8.05 1.73
C LYS A 15 18.88 7.67 0.83
N LYS A 16 19.41 8.64 0.07
CA LYS A 16 20.63 8.44 -0.74
C LYS A 16 21.77 7.99 0.17
N GLN A 17 22.16 6.73 0.03
CA GLN A 17 23.36 6.16 0.62
C GLN A 17 24.13 5.47 -0.51
N GLN A 18 25.44 5.68 -0.58
CA GLN A 18 26.28 5.24 -1.70
C GLN A 18 26.41 3.70 -1.83
N ASP A 19 25.81 2.94 -0.91
CA ASP A 19 25.82 1.47 -0.86
C ASP A 19 24.40 0.89 -0.70
N LEU A 20 23.37 1.55 -1.23
CA LEU A 20 22.00 1.05 -1.11
C LEU A 20 21.74 -0.04 -2.16
N TYR A 21 21.69 -1.29 -1.68
CA TYR A 21 21.20 -2.44 -2.42
C TYR A 21 19.72 -2.61 -2.11
N THR A 22 18.86 -2.43 -3.10
CA THR A 22 17.42 -2.64 -2.93
C THR A 22 16.94 -3.82 -3.75
N LEU A 23 15.94 -4.50 -3.22
CA LEU A 23 15.30 -5.62 -3.89
C LEU A 23 13.81 -5.29 -4.05
N PRO A 24 13.40 -4.73 -5.20
CA PRO A 24 12.05 -4.20 -5.38
C PRO A 24 10.94 -5.22 -5.07
N HIS A 25 11.19 -6.51 -5.29
CA HIS A 25 10.22 -7.57 -5.04
C HIS A 25 9.99 -7.94 -3.58
N GLU A 26 10.91 -7.55 -2.71
CA GLU A 26 10.83 -7.75 -1.25
C GLU A 26 10.53 -6.46 -0.50
N ASN A 27 10.42 -5.33 -1.21
CA ASN A 27 10.08 -4.05 -0.63
C ASN A 27 8.60 -3.97 -0.25
N PHE A 28 8.32 -3.19 0.79
CA PHE A 28 6.98 -2.95 1.31
C PHE A 28 6.77 -1.49 1.70
N LEU A 29 5.52 -1.08 1.69
CA LEU A 29 5.04 0.20 2.19
C LEU A 29 4.53 0.02 3.62
N TYR A 30 5.21 0.64 4.58
CA TYR A 30 4.77 0.69 5.96
C TYR A 30 3.88 1.91 6.20
N ILE A 31 2.64 1.68 6.63
CA ILE A 31 1.64 2.73 6.86
C ILE A 31 1.14 2.62 8.28
N GLU A 32 1.17 3.74 8.99
CA GLU A 32 0.55 3.91 10.29
C GLU A 32 -0.48 5.03 10.19
N GLY A 33 -1.57 4.87 10.93
CA GLY A 33 -2.63 5.86 10.94
C GLY A 33 -3.55 5.67 12.13
N LYS A 34 -4.53 6.58 12.23
CA LYS A 34 -5.58 6.51 13.23
C LYS A 34 -6.92 6.50 12.52
N PHE A 35 -7.74 5.50 12.79
CA PHE A 35 -9.09 5.38 12.28
C PHE A 35 -10.07 6.00 13.29
N THR A 36 -10.76 7.05 12.85
CA THR A 36 -11.79 7.73 13.64
C THR A 36 -13.06 7.90 12.82
N VAL A 37 -14.20 7.65 13.45
CA VAL A 37 -15.51 7.86 12.84
C VAL A 37 -16.17 9.08 13.45
N GLN A 38 -16.63 9.99 12.58
CA GLN A 38 -17.45 11.13 12.99
C GLN A 38 -18.87 10.65 13.24
N ASN A 39 -19.50 11.10 14.33
CA ASN A 39 -20.85 10.71 14.76
C ASN A 39 -21.00 9.20 15.05
N ARG A 40 -20.13 8.66 15.92
CA ARG A 40 -20.24 7.27 16.39
C ARG A 40 -21.60 7.06 17.08
N LEU A 41 -22.46 6.23 16.50
CA LEU A 41 -23.60 5.66 17.21
C LEU A 41 -23.06 4.59 18.17
N ASP A 42 -23.51 4.61 19.42
CA ASP A 42 -23.12 3.66 20.45
C ASP A 42 -23.30 2.21 19.94
N GLY A 43 -22.23 1.42 20.00
CA GLY A 43 -22.22 0.01 19.59
C GLY A 43 -21.72 -0.29 18.16
N THR A 44 -21.37 0.71 17.35
CA THR A 44 -20.82 0.46 16.00
C THR A 44 -19.39 -0.10 16.08
N ILE A 45 -19.17 -1.33 15.59
CA ILE A 45 -17.85 -1.94 15.47
C ILE A 45 -17.16 -1.37 14.23
N LEU A 46 -16.01 -0.73 14.46
CA LEU A 46 -15.19 -0.14 13.41
C LEU A 46 -14.39 -1.22 12.69
N ARG A 47 -14.62 -1.35 11.39
CA ARG A 47 -13.98 -2.36 10.55
C ARG A 47 -13.32 -1.70 9.35
N LEU A 48 -12.13 -2.19 9.03
CA LEU A 48 -11.49 -1.90 7.76
C LEU A 48 -11.81 -3.04 6.79
N GLY A 49 -12.16 -2.67 5.56
CA GLY A 49 -12.43 -3.59 4.47
C GLY A 49 -11.17 -4.32 4.01
N ASN A 50 -11.38 -5.40 3.26
CA ASN A 50 -10.29 -6.09 2.58
C ASN A 50 -9.53 -5.10 1.68
N ASN A 51 -8.20 -5.16 1.69
CA ASN A 51 -7.32 -4.30 0.91
C ASN A 51 -7.46 -2.78 1.20
N CYS A 52 -7.96 -2.43 2.40
CA CYS A 52 -8.25 -1.05 2.81
C CYS A 52 -7.12 -0.06 2.53
N VAL A 53 -5.86 -0.48 2.71
CA VAL A 53 -4.70 0.38 2.50
C VAL A 53 -4.53 0.78 1.04
N ALA A 54 -4.75 -0.15 0.10
CA ALA A 54 -4.68 0.15 -1.32
C ALA A 54 -5.83 1.08 -1.73
N PHE A 55 -7.00 0.94 -1.10
CA PHE A 55 -8.14 1.85 -1.28
C PHE A 55 -7.93 3.26 -0.73
N MET A 56 -6.85 3.54 0.01
CA MET A 56 -6.49 4.91 0.37
C MET A 56 -5.87 5.69 -0.81
N PHE A 57 -5.37 5.01 -1.84
CA PHE A 57 -4.59 5.63 -2.91
C PHE A 57 -5.32 5.55 -4.26
N ASP A 58 -5.36 6.69 -4.94
CA ASP A 58 -5.89 6.83 -6.30
C ASP A 58 -4.84 6.36 -7.30
N GLU A 59 -3.58 6.71 -7.04
CA GLU A 59 -2.46 6.38 -7.90
C GLU A 59 -1.22 6.04 -7.07
N ILE A 60 -0.49 5.05 -7.57
CA ILE A 60 0.87 4.71 -7.15
C ILE A 60 1.76 4.73 -8.39
N ARG A 61 2.91 5.38 -8.29
CA ARG A 61 3.90 5.46 -9.36
C ARG A 61 5.29 5.19 -8.80
N TYR A 62 6.02 4.34 -9.49
CA TYR A 62 7.40 3.99 -9.17
C TYR A 62 8.34 4.58 -10.23
N GLU A 63 9.29 5.37 -9.75
CA GLU A 63 10.32 6.01 -10.57
C GLU A 63 11.71 5.51 -10.15
N LEU A 64 12.56 5.27 -11.14
CA LEU A 64 14.00 5.03 -10.97
C LEU A 64 14.77 6.14 -11.67
N ASP A 65 15.60 6.86 -10.93
CA ASP A 65 16.40 7.98 -11.45
C ASP A 65 15.57 9.03 -12.20
N GLY A 66 14.30 9.20 -11.80
CA GLY A 66 13.34 10.13 -12.40
C GLY A 66 12.60 9.59 -13.62
N VAL A 67 12.85 8.34 -14.02
CA VAL A 67 12.12 7.65 -15.10
C VAL A 67 10.99 6.83 -14.50
N GLU A 68 9.75 7.04 -14.98
CA GLU A 68 8.59 6.22 -14.60
C GLU A 68 8.79 4.78 -15.11
N ILE A 69 8.84 3.83 -14.18
CA ILE A 69 8.99 2.39 -14.47
C ILE A 69 7.65 1.69 -14.45
N ASP A 70 6.81 2.05 -13.49
CA ASP A 70 5.48 1.46 -13.33
C ASP A 70 4.53 2.47 -12.69
N ARG A 71 3.26 2.36 -13.05
CA ARG A 71 2.18 3.21 -12.59
C ARG A 71 0.89 2.42 -12.56
N ASN A 72 0.20 2.50 -11.43
CA ASN A 72 -1.12 1.89 -11.26
C ASN A 72 -2.11 2.94 -10.73
N ARG A 73 -3.29 2.98 -11.35
CA ARG A 73 -4.42 3.84 -10.97
C ARG A 73 -5.58 3.00 -10.45
N ASN A 74 -6.45 3.61 -9.65
CA ASN A 74 -7.49 2.90 -8.91
C ASN A 74 -6.89 1.76 -8.08
N VAL A 75 -5.83 2.07 -7.33
CA VAL A 75 -4.91 1.10 -6.73
C VAL A 75 -5.65 0.02 -5.95
N GLY A 76 -6.66 0.39 -5.17
CA GLY A 76 -7.52 -0.57 -4.46
C GLY A 76 -8.26 -1.56 -5.37
N ILE A 77 -8.88 -1.10 -6.46
CA ILE A 77 -9.64 -1.95 -7.38
C ILE A 77 -8.72 -2.89 -8.15
N THR A 78 -7.65 -2.35 -8.74
CA THR A 78 -6.74 -3.13 -9.59
C THR A 78 -5.96 -4.17 -8.80
N SER A 79 -5.41 -3.81 -7.64
CA SER A 79 -4.73 -4.77 -6.76
C SER A 79 -5.70 -5.81 -6.21
N THR A 80 -6.95 -5.47 -5.92
CA THR A 80 -7.95 -6.45 -5.46
C THR A 80 -8.24 -7.49 -6.53
N LEU A 81 -8.54 -7.05 -7.76
CA LEU A 81 -8.77 -7.93 -8.91
C LEU A 81 -7.56 -8.84 -9.16
N LYS A 82 -6.36 -8.24 -9.22
CA LYS A 82 -5.10 -8.96 -9.37
C LYS A 82 -4.97 -10.04 -8.29
N ASN A 83 -5.04 -9.66 -7.02
CA ASN A 83 -4.80 -10.55 -5.90
C ASN A 83 -5.79 -11.71 -5.81
N TYR A 84 -7.06 -11.49 -6.15
CA TYR A 84 -8.01 -12.59 -6.26
C TYR A 84 -7.63 -13.61 -7.33
N THR A 85 -7.01 -13.17 -8.42
CA THR A 85 -6.63 -14.05 -9.54
C THR A 85 -5.24 -14.68 -9.39
N THR A 86 -4.31 -14.02 -8.70
CA THR A 86 -2.89 -14.42 -8.67
C THR A 86 -2.41 -14.98 -7.33
N LEU A 87 -3.07 -14.64 -6.21
CA LEU A 87 -2.59 -15.11 -4.90
C LEU A 87 -2.94 -16.58 -4.68
N SER A 88 -1.92 -17.37 -4.34
CA SER A 88 -2.15 -18.69 -3.77
C SER A 88 -2.76 -18.57 -2.36
N PRO A 89 -3.52 -19.58 -1.88
CA PRO A 89 -4.09 -19.57 -0.54
C PRO A 89 -3.05 -19.32 0.57
N ASN A 90 -1.86 -19.91 0.43
CA ASN A 90 -0.75 -19.71 1.37
C ASN A 90 -0.24 -18.26 1.36
N ARG A 91 -0.16 -17.63 0.17
CA ARG A 91 0.23 -16.22 0.05
C ARG A 91 -0.84 -15.29 0.62
N ALA A 92 -2.13 -15.60 0.43
CA ALA A 92 -3.21 -14.81 1.02
C ALA A 92 -3.13 -14.78 2.56
N LEU A 93 -2.83 -15.91 3.21
CA LEU A 93 -2.69 -15.97 4.67
C LEU A 93 -1.59 -15.07 5.23
N ILE A 94 -0.46 -14.94 4.54
CA ILE A 94 0.65 -14.12 5.02
C ILE A 94 0.44 -12.61 4.75
N LEU A 95 -0.51 -12.26 3.89
CA LEU A 95 -0.80 -10.88 3.49
C LEU A 95 -1.82 -10.16 4.39
N THR A 96 -2.29 -10.79 5.48
CA THR A 96 -3.16 -10.16 6.47
C THR A 96 -2.58 -8.86 7.02
N ASN A 97 -1.26 -8.81 7.24
CA ASN A 97 -0.55 -7.59 7.69
C ASN A 97 -0.50 -6.49 6.61
N GLY A 98 -0.69 -6.86 5.35
CA GLY A 98 -0.85 -5.92 4.22
C GLY A 98 -2.30 -5.50 4.00
N GLY A 99 -3.22 -5.89 4.89
CA GLY A 99 -4.64 -5.60 4.78
C GLY A 99 -5.39 -6.55 3.86
N TRP A 100 -4.78 -7.66 3.41
CA TRP A 100 -5.48 -8.70 2.66
C TRP A 100 -6.08 -9.72 3.62
N ASP A 101 -7.36 -9.54 3.94
CA ASP A 101 -8.09 -10.44 4.83
C ASP A 101 -9.48 -10.74 4.25
N ILE A 102 -9.60 -11.91 3.64
CA ILE A 102 -10.82 -12.39 3.00
C ILE A 102 -11.80 -12.97 4.04
N ALA A 103 -11.29 -13.44 5.18
CA ALA A 103 -12.09 -14.16 6.17
C ALA A 103 -12.55 -13.27 7.33
N TYR A 104 -11.73 -12.29 7.72
CA TYR A 104 -11.98 -11.44 8.88
C TYR A 104 -11.79 -9.97 8.50
N GLN A 105 -12.84 -9.18 8.61
CA GLN A 105 -12.67 -7.73 8.55
C GLN A 105 -11.89 -7.29 9.79
N ARG A 106 -10.80 -6.53 9.60
CA ARG A 106 -9.95 -6.11 10.71
C ARG A 106 -10.70 -5.08 11.55
N VAL A 107 -11.05 -5.46 12.77
CA VAL A 107 -11.61 -4.54 13.76
C VAL A 107 -10.49 -3.61 14.22
N VAL A 108 -10.69 -2.31 14.02
CA VAL A 108 -9.71 -1.29 14.41
C VAL A 108 -10.38 -0.27 15.31
N GLU A 109 -9.98 -0.22 16.56
CA GLU A 109 -10.31 0.88 17.47
C GLU A 109 -9.09 1.77 17.65
N GLY A 110 -9.09 2.94 16.99
CA GLY A 110 -8.03 3.93 17.12
C GLY A 110 -6.88 3.69 16.15
N ASP A 111 -5.70 3.36 16.65
CA ASP A 111 -4.48 3.34 15.84
C ASP A 111 -4.33 2.02 15.06
N PHE A 112 -3.79 2.09 13.86
CA PHE A 112 -3.49 0.94 13.02
C PHE A 112 -2.12 1.05 12.37
N ASN A 113 -1.56 -0.10 12.03
CA ASN A 113 -0.41 -0.21 11.15
C ASN A 113 -0.59 -1.36 10.14
N PHE A 114 0.02 -1.17 8.98
CA PHE A 114 0.04 -2.15 7.90
C PHE A 114 1.42 -2.17 7.24
N CYS A 115 1.77 -3.35 6.76
CA CYS A 115 2.97 -3.60 5.97
C CYS A 115 2.52 -4.19 4.64
N MET A 116 2.43 -3.34 3.61
CA MET A 116 1.88 -3.70 2.30
C MET A 116 3.01 -3.96 1.31
N PRO A 117 3.21 -5.20 0.83
CA PRO A 117 4.22 -5.50 -0.17
C PRO A 117 3.99 -4.74 -1.48
N LEU A 118 5.06 -4.20 -2.09
CA LEU A 118 4.92 -3.44 -3.33
C LEU A 118 4.53 -4.31 -4.53
N ASN A 119 4.90 -5.60 -4.51
CA ASN A 119 4.48 -6.58 -5.52
C ASN A 119 2.97 -6.80 -5.57
N MET A 120 2.24 -6.44 -4.51
CA MET A 120 0.77 -6.47 -4.46
C MET A 120 0.16 -5.31 -5.26
N LEU A 121 0.92 -4.23 -5.48
CA LEU A 121 0.45 -2.97 -6.05
C LEU A 121 1.00 -2.68 -7.45
N LEU A 122 2.24 -3.10 -7.71
CA LEU A 122 3.00 -2.79 -8.92
C LEU A 122 3.46 -4.09 -9.59
N GLY A 123 3.33 -4.16 -10.91
CA GLY A 123 3.78 -5.32 -11.70
C GLY A 123 5.30 -5.40 -11.75
N PHE A 124 5.99 -4.26 -11.86
CA PHE A 124 7.45 -4.23 -11.83
C PHE A 124 8.02 -4.88 -10.56
N CYS A 125 7.43 -4.58 -9.40
CA CYS A 125 7.83 -5.17 -8.12
C CYS A 125 7.46 -6.66 -8.01
N GLU A 126 6.55 -7.18 -8.82
CA GLU A 126 6.25 -8.62 -8.85
C GLU A 126 7.24 -9.40 -9.71
N ASP A 127 7.57 -8.86 -10.88
CA ASP A 127 8.34 -9.57 -11.91
C ASP A 127 9.84 -9.39 -11.77
N TYR A 128 10.31 -8.21 -11.34
CA TYR A 128 11.73 -7.89 -11.29
C TYR A 128 12.38 -8.38 -10.00
N LYS A 129 13.10 -9.50 -10.11
CA LYS A 129 13.71 -10.20 -8.95
C LYS A 129 15.20 -9.96 -8.75
N ARG A 130 15.76 -8.94 -9.39
CA ARG A 130 17.20 -8.64 -9.32
C ARG A 130 17.44 -7.49 -8.36
N VAL A 131 18.59 -7.52 -7.70
CA VAL A 131 19.05 -6.42 -6.85
C VAL A 131 19.34 -5.19 -7.73
N MET A 132 18.86 -4.03 -7.30
CA MET A 132 19.19 -2.74 -7.89
C MET A 132 20.23 -2.04 -7.02
N ILE A 133 21.26 -1.52 -7.67
CA ILE A 133 22.44 -0.91 -7.03
C ILE A 133 22.54 0.51 -7.58
N ASN A 134 22.77 1.48 -6.69
CA ASN A 134 23.03 2.87 -7.04
C ASN A 134 21.93 3.59 -7.83
N ALA A 135 20.69 3.09 -7.80
CA ALA A 135 19.53 3.74 -8.40
C ALA A 135 18.78 4.59 -7.36
N ARG A 136 18.30 5.76 -7.76
CA ARG A 136 17.40 6.57 -6.93
C ARG A 136 15.97 6.03 -7.08
N HIS A 137 15.49 5.36 -6.04
CA HIS A 137 14.11 4.87 -5.96
C HIS A 137 13.17 5.97 -5.44
N GLU A 138 12.10 6.22 -6.18
CA GLU A 138 11.05 7.13 -5.76
C GLU A 138 9.67 6.50 -5.93
N LEU A 139 8.90 6.49 -4.86
CA LEU A 139 7.51 6.08 -4.86
C LEU A 139 6.63 7.32 -4.66
N ILE A 140 5.76 7.57 -5.62
CA ILE A 140 4.78 8.64 -5.59
C ILE A 140 3.42 8.02 -5.33
N LEU A 141 2.75 8.51 -4.29
CA LEU A 141 1.41 8.10 -3.89
C LEU A 141 0.48 9.30 -3.98
N ILE A 142 -0.63 9.16 -4.70
CA ILE A 142 -1.71 10.13 -4.72
C ILE A 142 -2.85 9.54 -3.90
N ARG A 143 -3.22 10.22 -2.81
CA ARG A 143 -4.31 9.79 -1.94
C ARG A 143 -5.68 10.06 -2.59
N LEU A 144 -6.62 9.12 -2.43
CA LEU A 144 -8.01 9.32 -2.80
C LEU A 144 -8.66 10.47 -2.00
N ARG A 145 -9.74 11.04 -2.58
CA ARG A 145 -10.46 12.18 -1.97
C ARG A 145 -11.26 11.79 -0.72
N ASN A 146 -11.68 10.53 -0.64
CA ASN A 146 -12.41 9.95 0.48
C ASN A 146 -11.94 8.50 0.70
N ASP A 147 -12.19 7.99 1.90
CA ASP A 147 -11.77 6.65 2.32
C ASP A 147 -12.97 5.68 2.36
N ASN A 148 -14.04 5.93 1.60
CA ASN A 148 -15.29 5.16 1.68
C ASN A 148 -15.11 3.68 1.34
N ASN A 149 -14.17 3.35 0.46
CA ASN A 149 -13.85 1.97 0.08
C ASN A 149 -12.84 1.30 1.03
N CYS A 150 -12.38 2.01 2.07
CA CYS A 150 -11.45 1.45 3.06
C CYS A 150 -12.16 0.70 4.20
N VAL A 151 -13.49 0.82 4.31
CA VAL A 151 -14.33 0.29 5.39
C VAL A 151 -15.23 -0.84 4.92
#